data_AF-Q5LDE9-F1
#
_entry.id   AF-Q5LDE9-F1
#
_cell.length_a   1.000
_cell.length_b   1.000
_cell.length_c   1.000
_cell.angle_alpha   90.00
_cell.angle_beta   90.00
_cell.angle_gamma   90.00
#
_symmetry.space_group_name_H-M   'P 1'
#
loop_
_entity.id
_entity.type
_entity.pdbx_description
1 polymer ?
#
loop_
_entity_poly.entity_id
_entity_poly.type
_entity_poly.pdbx_seq_one_letter_code
_entity_poly.pdbx_strand_id
1 'polypeptide(L)'
;MRKLHWGKAVVSIVVTLAAMPLTHSLARVLKEGTTGVEQFYAGMGMGAFGLFMVIAGVFVKGHIRQTLLGLFGGMFYWMGAVDFLFMYFANRFGTQAQLDPVTGEVVSRPEYLLLPATFGFWVMVMILYLFCTRNGCNFLNWWQKLFFGKHKKEIVVRAMTRHTSIVAFMEVITMLWTCYLVLMFCYDERFFGDHHPVTLLVGMLGLIGSIFMFAKLLRHASWDMSLRFGFATVIIFWIAVEVFDRIHLFPGLWENPGGYKQELFLIAASIIFTGCCLVYNNLFVLKNK
;
A
#
# COMPACT_ATOMS: atom_id res chain seq x y z
N MET A 1 23.80 22.44 4.88
CA MET A 1 22.95 21.35 5.42
C MET A 1 21.54 21.54 4.87
N ARG A 2 20.93 20.51 4.27
CA ARG A 2 19.54 20.62 3.77
C ARG A 2 18.59 20.75 4.98
N LYS A 3 17.69 21.75 4.99
CA LYS A 3 16.68 21.87 6.07
C LYS A 3 15.80 20.61 6.08
N LEU A 4 15.74 19.95 7.22
CA LEU A 4 14.86 18.81 7.47
C LEU A 4 13.50 19.33 7.95
N HIS A 5 12.41 18.82 7.40
CA HIS A 5 11.05 19.26 7.69
C HIS A 5 10.31 18.22 8.55
N TRP A 6 10.84 17.97 9.75
CA TRP A 6 10.32 16.96 10.70
C TRP A 6 8.83 17.10 10.99
N GLY A 7 8.36 18.32 11.33
CA GLY A 7 6.95 18.53 11.66
C GLY A 7 5.97 18.13 10.54
N LYS A 8 6.29 18.47 9.28
CA LYS A 8 5.44 18.11 8.12
C LYS A 8 5.44 16.61 7.87
N ALA A 9 6.62 15.99 7.97
CA ALA A 9 6.78 14.55 7.77
C ALA A 9 5.99 13.74 8.82
N VAL A 10 6.13 14.10 10.10
CA VAL A 10 5.41 13.45 11.20
C VAL A 10 3.90 13.61 11.03
N VAL A 11 3.41 14.82 10.77
CA VAL A 11 1.97 15.04 10.54
C VAL A 11 1.46 14.22 9.35
N SER A 12 2.22 14.11 8.27
CA SER A 12 1.81 13.35 7.08
C SER A 12 1.65 11.86 7.36
N ILE A 13 2.54 11.29 8.17
CA ILE A 13 2.48 9.89 8.59
C ILE A 13 1.35 9.68 9.58
N VAL A 14 1.25 10.53 10.60
CA VAL A 14 0.20 10.43 11.63
C VAL A 14 -1.19 10.51 10.99
N VAL A 15 -1.41 11.42 10.04
CA VAL A 15 -2.69 11.52 9.33
C VAL A 15 -3.01 10.23 8.58
N THR A 16 -2.04 9.61 7.92
CA THR A 16 -2.27 8.36 7.20
C THR A 16 -2.50 7.19 8.16
N LEU A 17 -1.66 7.07 9.21
CA LEU A 17 -1.79 6.04 10.22
C LEU A 17 -3.09 6.13 11.00
N ALA A 18 -3.63 7.33 11.22
CA ALA A 18 -4.94 7.52 11.85
C ALA A 18 -6.09 7.21 10.90
N ALA A 19 -5.89 7.40 9.60
CA ALA A 19 -6.92 7.17 8.61
C ALA A 19 -7.24 5.67 8.43
N MET A 20 -6.24 4.78 8.56
CA MET A 20 -6.41 3.32 8.52
C MET A 20 -7.38 2.77 9.60
N PRO A 21 -7.13 2.95 10.92
CA PRO A 21 -8.03 2.46 11.95
C PRO A 21 -9.39 3.14 11.86
N LEU A 22 -9.48 4.38 11.39
CA LEU A 22 -10.75 5.05 11.14
C LEU A 22 -11.58 4.30 10.08
N THR A 23 -11.00 4.00 8.91
CA THR A 23 -11.70 3.29 7.83
C THR A 23 -12.03 1.85 8.22
N HIS A 24 -11.12 1.16 8.91
CA HIS A 24 -11.37 -0.19 9.43
C HIS A 24 -12.43 -0.23 10.54
N SER A 25 -12.48 0.77 11.42
CA SER A 25 -13.52 0.84 12.46
C SER A 25 -14.90 1.03 11.85
N LEU A 26 -15.02 1.91 10.86
CA LEU A 26 -16.29 2.09 10.15
C LEU A 26 -16.68 0.81 9.39
N ALA A 27 -15.72 0.17 8.72
CA ALA A 27 -15.93 -1.11 8.06
C ALA A 27 -16.39 -2.20 9.04
N ARG A 28 -15.79 -2.26 10.24
CA ARG A 28 -16.17 -3.23 11.26
C ARG A 28 -17.61 -3.03 11.74
N VAL A 29 -18.00 -1.79 12.02
CA VAL A 29 -19.39 -1.46 12.40
C VAL A 29 -20.37 -1.86 11.29
N LEU A 30 -20.04 -1.57 10.03
CA LEU A 30 -20.88 -1.97 8.89
C LEU A 30 -20.95 -3.49 8.74
N LYS A 31 -19.83 -4.21 8.93
CA LYS A 31 -19.76 -5.67 8.82
C LYS A 31 -20.53 -6.37 9.94
N GLU A 32 -20.48 -5.86 11.16
CA GLU A 32 -21.22 -6.38 12.31
C GLU A 32 -22.72 -6.05 12.21
N GLY A 33 -23.07 -4.89 11.65
CA GLY A 33 -24.45 -4.42 11.55
C GLY A 33 -25.23 -4.86 10.31
N THR A 34 -24.61 -5.52 9.33
CA THR A 34 -25.28 -5.92 8.08
C THR A 34 -25.01 -7.38 7.74
N THR A 35 -26.03 -8.09 7.24
CA THR A 35 -25.89 -9.48 6.77
C THR A 35 -26.54 -9.66 5.39
N GLY A 36 -25.94 -10.51 4.54
CA GLY A 36 -26.48 -10.80 3.21
C GLY A 36 -26.45 -9.59 2.26
N VAL A 37 -27.60 -9.26 1.66
CA VAL A 37 -27.71 -8.19 0.64
C VAL A 37 -27.44 -6.81 1.23
N GLU A 38 -27.68 -6.61 2.53
CA GLU A 38 -27.39 -5.34 3.20
C GLU A 38 -25.89 -5.03 3.23
N GLN A 39 -25.03 -6.07 3.28
CA GLN A 39 -23.57 -5.88 3.18
C GLN A 39 -23.18 -5.29 1.83
N PHE A 40 -23.86 -5.70 0.75
CA PHE A 40 -23.65 -5.12 -0.58
C PHE A 40 -24.03 -3.63 -0.61
N TYR A 41 -25.20 -3.28 -0.07
CA TYR A 41 -25.64 -1.87 -0.03
C TYR A 41 -24.74 -1.02 0.88
N ALA A 42 -24.31 -1.54 2.03
CA ALA A 42 -23.37 -0.86 2.92
C ALA A 42 -22.02 -0.60 2.25
N GLY A 43 -21.45 -1.62 1.58
CA GLY A 43 -20.22 -1.49 0.81
C GLY A 43 -20.34 -0.46 -0.31
N MET A 44 -21.38 -0.57 -1.14
CA MET A 44 -21.64 0.38 -2.23
C MET A 44 -21.90 1.80 -1.71
N GLY A 45 -22.58 1.96 -0.57
CA GLY A 45 -22.82 3.25 0.07
C GLY A 45 -21.52 3.89 0.56
N MET A 46 -20.66 3.14 1.25
CA MET A 46 -19.33 3.60 1.66
C MET A 46 -18.45 3.93 0.46
N GLY A 47 -18.50 3.10 -0.59
CA GLY A 47 -17.77 3.32 -1.84
C GLY A 47 -18.22 4.59 -2.57
N ALA A 48 -19.53 4.80 -2.67
CA ALA A 48 -20.13 6.00 -3.28
C ALA A 48 -19.78 7.27 -2.46
N PHE A 49 -19.78 7.17 -1.14
CA PHE A 49 -19.32 8.26 -0.26
C PHE A 49 -17.84 8.59 -0.53
N GLY A 50 -16.98 7.58 -0.63
CA GLY A 50 -15.58 7.75 -1.01
C GLY A 50 -15.42 8.45 -2.36
N LEU A 51 -16.17 8.02 -3.38
CA LEU A 51 -16.14 8.63 -4.70
C LEU A 51 -16.65 10.09 -4.68
N PHE A 52 -17.71 10.37 -3.92
CA PHE A 52 -18.21 11.72 -3.72
C PHE A 52 -17.15 12.65 -3.11
N MET A 53 -16.40 12.18 -2.12
CA MET A 53 -15.29 12.95 -1.54
C MET A 53 -14.23 13.31 -2.58
N VAL A 54 -13.86 12.36 -3.46
CA VAL A 54 -12.88 12.60 -4.54
C VAL A 54 -13.40 13.64 -5.53
N ILE A 55 -14.66 13.50 -5.97
CA ILE A 55 -15.28 14.44 -6.91
C ILE A 55 -15.41 15.83 -6.28
N ALA A 56 -15.88 15.93 -5.04
CA ALA A 56 -15.93 17.18 -4.29
C ALA A 56 -14.53 17.82 -4.17
N GLY A 57 -13.50 16.99 -3.97
CA GLY A 57 -12.10 17.40 -3.91
C GLY A 57 -11.57 18.05 -5.19
N VAL A 58 -12.21 17.85 -6.34
CA VAL A 58 -11.88 18.56 -7.59
C VAL A 58 -12.22 20.06 -7.49
N PHE A 59 -13.31 20.40 -6.80
CA PHE A 59 -13.84 21.76 -6.73
C PHE A 59 -13.36 22.54 -5.49
N VAL A 60 -12.83 21.85 -4.48
CA VAL A 60 -12.31 22.49 -3.26
C VAL A 60 -11.02 23.26 -3.53
N LYS A 61 -10.92 24.48 -3.01
CA LYS A 61 -9.70 25.30 -3.05
C LYS A 61 -8.67 24.82 -2.02
N GLY A 62 -7.42 24.70 -2.46
CA GLY A 62 -6.26 24.41 -1.62
C GLY A 62 -5.71 22.98 -1.79
N HIS A 63 -4.46 22.88 -2.25
CA HIS A 63 -3.83 21.60 -2.60
C HIS A 63 -3.86 20.56 -1.48
N ILE A 64 -3.69 20.97 -0.22
CA ILE A 64 -3.72 20.08 0.94
C ILE A 64 -5.09 19.41 1.10
N ARG A 65 -6.18 20.19 0.99
CA ARG A 65 -7.55 19.67 1.12
C ARG A 65 -7.89 18.71 -0.01
N GLN A 66 -7.45 19.04 -1.24
CA GLN A 66 -7.62 18.16 -2.39
C GLN A 66 -6.92 16.82 -2.19
N THR A 67 -5.68 16.82 -1.72
CA THR A 67 -4.90 15.60 -1.44
C THR A 67 -5.53 14.78 -0.32
N LEU A 68 -6.01 15.41 0.76
CA LEU A 68 -6.70 14.71 1.86
C LEU A 68 -8.02 14.08 1.39
N LEU A 69 -8.83 14.81 0.61
CA LEU A 69 -10.07 14.27 0.04
C LEU A 69 -9.79 13.10 -0.93
N GLY A 70 -8.68 13.16 -1.67
CA GLY A 70 -8.23 12.04 -2.50
C GLY A 70 -7.77 10.84 -1.67
N LEU A 71 -7.04 11.06 -0.57
CA LEU A 71 -6.59 10.01 0.35
C LEU A 71 -7.77 9.31 1.04
N PHE A 72 -8.60 10.05 1.76
CA PHE A 72 -9.76 9.48 2.46
C PHE A 72 -10.78 8.91 1.48
N GLY A 73 -11.04 9.60 0.37
CA GLY A 73 -11.93 9.11 -0.68
C GLY A 73 -11.43 7.80 -1.29
N GLY A 74 -10.12 7.66 -1.51
CA GLY A 74 -9.49 6.42 -1.97
C GLY A 74 -9.63 5.27 -0.99
N MET A 75 -9.44 5.52 0.30
CA MET A 75 -9.56 4.45 1.31
C MET A 75 -11.01 4.02 1.55
N PHE A 76 -11.97 4.95 1.59
CA PHE A 76 -13.39 4.60 1.67
C PHE A 76 -13.87 3.89 0.40
N TYR A 77 -13.39 4.31 -0.77
CA TYR A 77 -13.71 3.65 -2.02
C TYR A 77 -13.14 2.23 -2.06
N TRP A 78 -11.88 2.03 -1.69
CA TRP A 78 -11.27 0.71 -1.63
C TRP A 78 -12.03 -0.21 -0.67
N MET A 79 -12.18 0.22 0.59
CA MET A 79 -12.85 -0.59 1.60
C MET A 79 -14.32 -0.89 1.22
N GLY A 80 -15.07 0.10 0.75
CA GLY A 80 -16.48 -0.07 0.44
C GLY A 80 -16.75 -0.74 -0.92
N ALA A 81 -16.22 -0.20 -2.00
CA ALA A 81 -16.52 -0.68 -3.34
C ALA A 81 -15.68 -1.89 -3.78
N VAL A 82 -14.51 -2.11 -3.16
CA VAL A 82 -13.63 -3.24 -3.51
C VAL A 82 -13.77 -4.34 -2.46
N ASP A 83 -13.35 -4.11 -1.21
CA ASP A 83 -13.28 -5.17 -0.20
C ASP A 83 -14.67 -5.74 0.16
N PHE A 84 -15.66 -4.88 0.41
CA PHE A 84 -17.03 -5.33 0.74
C PHE A 84 -17.72 -6.02 -0.44
N LEU A 85 -17.42 -5.63 -1.68
CA LEU A 85 -17.96 -6.30 -2.87
C LEU A 85 -17.39 -7.71 -3.00
N PHE A 86 -16.07 -7.85 -2.84
CA PHE A 86 -15.44 -9.17 -2.79
C PHE A 86 -16.00 -10.00 -1.64
N MET A 87 -16.17 -9.43 -0.46
CA MET A 87 -16.75 -10.11 0.70
C MET A 87 -18.18 -10.59 0.42
N TYR A 88 -19.04 -9.73 -0.16
CA TYR A 88 -20.41 -10.10 -0.50
C TYR A 88 -20.46 -11.24 -1.50
N PHE A 89 -19.71 -11.17 -2.59
CA PHE A 89 -19.71 -12.22 -3.61
C PHE A 89 -19.06 -13.51 -3.10
N ALA A 90 -18.00 -13.41 -2.28
CA ALA A 90 -17.39 -14.57 -1.63
C ALA A 90 -18.40 -15.31 -0.75
N ASN A 91 -19.12 -14.57 0.10
CA ASN A 91 -20.14 -15.13 0.98
C ASN A 91 -21.33 -15.69 0.19
N ARG A 92 -21.79 -14.98 -0.85
CA ARG A 92 -22.92 -15.41 -1.70
C ARG A 92 -22.63 -16.72 -2.43
N PHE A 93 -21.41 -16.91 -2.92
CA PHE A 93 -21.00 -18.11 -3.65
C PHE A 93 -20.36 -19.17 -2.74
N GLY A 94 -20.32 -18.97 -1.43
CA GLY A 94 -19.79 -19.95 -0.47
C GLY A 94 -18.29 -20.18 -0.59
N THR A 95 -17.51 -19.16 -0.97
CA THR A 95 -16.05 -19.24 -1.02
C THR A 95 -15.52 -19.47 0.39
N GLN A 96 -14.82 -20.59 0.61
CA GLN A 96 -14.28 -20.91 1.92
C GLN A 96 -13.06 -20.05 2.24
N ALA A 97 -12.95 -19.64 3.50
CA ALA A 97 -11.76 -18.96 3.99
C ALA A 97 -10.57 -19.92 3.99
N GLN A 98 -9.37 -19.40 3.79
CA GLN A 98 -8.17 -20.21 3.97
C GLN A 98 -7.95 -20.39 5.47
N LEU A 99 -8.06 -21.64 5.93
CA LEU A 99 -7.78 -22.01 7.30
C LEU A 99 -6.35 -22.53 7.40
N ASP A 100 -5.68 -22.24 8.51
CA ASP A 100 -4.39 -22.84 8.82
C ASP A 100 -4.60 -24.34 9.03
N PRO A 101 -3.88 -25.22 8.31
CA PRO A 101 -4.01 -26.67 8.48
C PRO A 101 -3.65 -27.15 9.90
N VAL A 102 -2.89 -26.37 10.68
CA VAL A 102 -2.45 -26.74 12.04
C VAL A 102 -3.33 -26.13 13.13
N THR A 103 -3.62 -24.83 13.04
CA THR A 103 -4.36 -24.11 14.09
C THR A 103 -5.86 -24.01 13.83
N GLY A 104 -6.31 -24.19 12.59
CA GLY A 104 -7.70 -23.98 12.19
C GLY A 104 -8.13 -22.50 12.20
N GLU A 105 -7.20 -21.58 12.42
CA GLU A 105 -7.48 -20.14 12.38
C GLU A 105 -7.67 -19.65 10.94
N VAL A 106 -8.45 -18.58 10.76
CA VAL A 106 -8.68 -17.97 9.45
C VAL A 106 -7.45 -17.14 9.06
N VAL A 107 -6.62 -17.69 8.18
CA VAL A 107 -5.37 -17.06 7.72
C VAL A 107 -5.64 -16.05 6.61
N SER A 108 -6.47 -16.43 5.63
CA SER A 108 -6.94 -15.51 4.58
C SER A 108 -8.47 -15.47 4.57
N ARG A 109 -9.01 -14.27 4.63
CA ARG A 109 -10.45 -14.09 4.45
C ARG A 109 -10.87 -14.39 3.00
N PRO A 110 -12.11 -14.87 2.77
CA PRO A 110 -12.59 -15.22 1.43
C PRO A 110 -12.49 -14.09 0.41
N GLU A 111 -12.70 -12.85 0.85
CA GLU A 111 -12.59 -11.66 -0.01
C GLU A 111 -11.22 -11.52 -0.68
N TYR A 112 -10.15 -11.84 0.05
CA TYR A 112 -8.79 -11.67 -0.45
C TYR A 112 -8.35 -12.78 -1.40
N LEU A 113 -8.97 -13.96 -1.32
CA LEU A 113 -8.72 -15.07 -2.24
C LEU A 113 -9.25 -14.80 -3.66
N LEU A 114 -10.28 -13.95 -3.78
CA LEU A 114 -10.82 -13.52 -5.07
C LEU A 114 -10.01 -12.39 -5.70
N LEU A 115 -9.29 -11.61 -4.88
CA LEU A 115 -8.58 -10.41 -5.32
C LEU A 115 -7.49 -10.69 -6.39
N PRO A 116 -6.72 -11.80 -6.36
CA PRO A 116 -5.80 -12.18 -7.44
C PRO A 116 -6.44 -12.27 -8.83
N ALA A 117 -7.74 -12.59 -8.93
CA ALA A 117 -8.45 -12.63 -10.21
C ALA A 117 -8.49 -11.26 -10.91
N THR A 118 -8.26 -10.17 -10.17
CA THR A 118 -8.18 -8.81 -10.72
C THR A 118 -6.84 -8.49 -11.39
N PHE A 119 -5.85 -9.38 -11.33
CA PHE A 119 -4.51 -9.16 -11.89
C PHE A 119 -4.55 -8.76 -13.38
N GLY A 120 -5.41 -9.38 -14.19
CA GLY A 120 -5.57 -9.01 -15.60
C GLY A 120 -6.02 -7.57 -15.80
N PHE A 121 -7.00 -7.12 -15.02
CA PHE A 121 -7.46 -5.73 -15.03
C PHE A 121 -6.38 -4.77 -14.51
N TRP A 122 -5.62 -5.20 -13.50
CA TRP A 122 -4.49 -4.42 -12.97
C TRP A 122 -3.44 -4.17 -14.05
N VAL A 123 -3.03 -5.22 -14.78
CA VAL A 123 -2.04 -5.08 -15.87
C VAL A 123 -2.52 -4.09 -16.93
N MET A 124 -3.79 -4.20 -17.34
CA MET A 124 -4.38 -3.28 -18.32
C MET A 124 -4.33 -1.82 -17.83
N VAL A 125 -4.75 -1.57 -16.59
CA VAL A 125 -4.74 -0.24 -15.97
C VAL A 125 -3.31 0.28 -15.83
N MET A 126 -2.36 -0.57 -15.41
CA MET A 126 -0.95 -0.21 -15.27
C MET A 126 -0.31 0.15 -16.61
N ILE A 127 -0.60 -0.57 -17.68
CA ILE A 127 -0.10 -0.22 -19.03
C ILE A 127 -0.55 1.20 -19.41
N LEU A 128 -1.83 1.53 -19.19
CA LEU A 128 -2.33 2.88 -19.46
C LEU A 128 -1.61 3.93 -18.60
N TYR A 129 -1.38 3.66 -17.32
CA TYR A 129 -0.67 4.59 -16.45
C TYR A 129 0.84 4.70 -16.77
N LEU A 130 1.48 3.63 -17.22
CA LEU A 130 2.89 3.64 -17.52
C LEU A 130 3.19 4.31 -18.87
N PHE A 131 2.44 3.99 -19.91
CA PHE A 131 2.72 4.46 -21.28
C PHE A 131 1.99 5.75 -21.63
N CYS A 132 0.72 5.91 -21.23
CA CYS A 132 -0.13 6.97 -21.78
C CYS A 132 -0.17 8.25 -20.95
N THR A 133 0.40 8.26 -19.74
CA THR A 133 0.21 9.38 -18.79
C THR A 133 1.49 9.84 -18.11
N ARG A 134 1.80 11.14 -18.24
CA ARG A 134 2.82 11.78 -17.42
C ARG A 134 2.26 12.02 -16.02
N ASN A 135 2.43 11.04 -15.15
CA ASN A 135 1.84 11.08 -13.81
C ASN A 135 2.64 11.99 -12.87
N GLY A 136 1.93 12.69 -12.00
CA GLY A 136 2.54 13.37 -10.85
C GLY A 136 2.95 12.41 -9.74
N CYS A 137 2.63 11.11 -9.88
CA CYS A 137 2.90 10.09 -8.90
C CYS A 137 4.35 9.63 -8.92
N ASN A 138 5.00 9.63 -7.76
CA ASN A 138 6.39 9.17 -7.66
C ASN A 138 6.54 7.66 -7.88
N PHE A 139 5.54 6.86 -7.48
CA PHE A 139 5.52 5.42 -7.69
C PHE A 139 5.47 5.07 -9.18
N LEU A 140 4.49 5.60 -9.91
CA LEU A 140 4.40 5.41 -11.37
C LEU A 140 5.59 6.03 -12.11
N ASN A 141 6.10 7.18 -11.65
CA ASN A 141 7.31 7.78 -12.22
C ASN A 141 8.55 6.92 -12.01
N TRP A 142 8.64 6.18 -10.91
CA TRP A 142 9.72 5.24 -10.63
C TRP A 142 9.62 4.05 -11.58
N TRP A 143 8.44 3.43 -11.73
CA TRP A 143 8.21 2.38 -12.73
C TRP A 143 8.54 2.86 -14.14
N GLN A 144 8.04 4.02 -14.58
CA GLN A 144 8.37 4.60 -15.89
C GLN A 144 9.87 4.80 -16.11
N LYS A 145 10.62 5.17 -15.07
CA LYS A 145 12.09 5.30 -15.16
C LYS A 145 12.77 3.94 -15.24
N LEU A 146 12.27 2.95 -14.51
CA LEU A 146 12.77 1.59 -14.53
C LEU A 146 12.61 0.94 -15.91
N PHE A 147 11.45 1.09 -16.54
CA PHE A 147 11.17 0.46 -17.85
C PHE A 147 11.63 1.28 -19.05
N PHE A 148 11.44 2.61 -19.04
CA PHE A 148 11.70 3.43 -20.23
C PHE A 148 13.03 4.18 -20.21
N GLY A 149 13.70 4.26 -19.05
CA GLY A 149 15.03 4.88 -18.91
C GLY A 149 15.13 6.25 -19.61
N LYS A 150 15.97 6.30 -20.66
CA LYS A 150 16.23 7.51 -21.46
C LYS A 150 15.07 7.90 -22.41
N HIS A 151 14.27 6.92 -22.87
CA HIS A 151 13.15 7.11 -23.81
C HIS A 151 11.85 7.59 -23.15
N LYS A 152 11.85 7.78 -21.82
CA LYS A 152 10.66 8.24 -21.09
C LYS A 152 10.03 9.50 -21.68
N LYS A 153 10.85 10.46 -22.14
CA LYS A 153 10.35 11.74 -22.69
C LYS A 153 9.69 11.58 -24.06
N GLU A 154 10.05 10.55 -24.80
CA GLU A 154 9.53 10.24 -26.15
C GLU A 154 8.22 9.46 -26.05
N ILE A 155 8.12 8.54 -25.09
CA ILE A 155 6.96 7.65 -24.93
C ILE A 155 5.83 8.36 -24.16
N VAL A 156 6.16 9.13 -23.11
CA VAL A 156 5.18 9.73 -22.19
C VAL A 156 5.02 11.22 -22.49
N VAL A 157 4.30 11.53 -23.57
CA VAL A 157 4.21 12.89 -24.11
C VAL A 157 3.16 13.76 -23.40
N ARG A 158 2.00 13.20 -23.04
CA ARG A 158 0.84 13.99 -22.55
C ARG A 158 0.68 13.89 -21.03
N ALA A 159 0.56 15.05 -20.37
CA ALA A 159 0.15 15.12 -18.97
C ALA A 159 -1.38 15.04 -18.87
N MET A 160 -1.90 14.23 -17.94
CA MET A 160 -3.32 14.31 -17.58
C MET A 160 -3.66 15.67 -16.97
N THR A 161 -4.91 16.09 -17.11
CA THR A 161 -5.47 17.25 -16.42
C THR A 161 -5.19 17.15 -14.91
N ARG A 162 -4.59 18.20 -14.34
CA ARG A 162 -4.03 18.17 -13.00
C ARG A 162 -5.10 18.44 -11.95
N HIS A 163 -5.90 17.42 -11.62
CA HIS A 163 -6.77 17.43 -10.44
C HIS A 163 -6.08 16.70 -9.29
N THR A 164 -5.56 17.43 -8.31
CA THR A 164 -4.74 16.85 -7.21
C THR A 164 -5.50 15.76 -6.45
N SER A 165 -6.81 15.92 -6.24
CA SER A 165 -7.65 14.94 -5.55
C SER A 165 -7.77 13.62 -6.31
N ILE A 166 -8.05 13.67 -7.61
CA ILE A 166 -8.12 12.48 -8.47
C ILE A 166 -6.75 11.79 -8.55
N VAL A 167 -5.66 12.57 -8.63
CA VAL A 167 -4.32 12.00 -8.64
C VAL A 167 -4.05 11.26 -7.33
N ALA A 168 -4.30 11.87 -6.17
CA ALA A 168 -4.10 11.21 -4.87
C ALA A 168 -5.00 9.97 -4.70
N PHE A 169 -6.25 10.03 -5.18
CA PHE A 169 -7.14 8.88 -5.23
C PHE A 169 -6.55 7.73 -6.05
N MET A 170 -6.14 7.99 -7.29
CA MET A 170 -5.55 6.97 -8.15
C MET A 170 -4.25 6.40 -7.57
N GLU A 171 -3.45 7.23 -6.89
CA GLU A 171 -2.25 6.76 -6.19
C GLU A 171 -2.59 5.76 -5.09
N VAL A 172 -3.55 6.08 -4.23
CA VAL A 172 -3.96 5.18 -3.16
C VAL A 172 -4.48 3.86 -3.73
N ILE A 173 -5.39 3.92 -4.70
CA ILE A 173 -5.97 2.72 -5.32
C ILE A 173 -4.91 1.86 -6.00
N THR A 174 -4.07 2.45 -6.86
CA THR A 174 -3.05 1.68 -7.58
C THR A 174 -1.98 1.12 -6.64
N MET A 175 -1.59 1.85 -5.58
CA MET A 175 -0.65 1.36 -4.60
C MET A 175 -1.26 0.22 -3.77
N LEU A 176 -2.45 0.39 -3.20
CA LEU A 176 -3.13 -0.67 -2.45
C LEU A 176 -3.31 -1.91 -3.31
N TRP A 177 -3.85 -1.75 -4.53
CA TRP A 177 -4.06 -2.86 -5.45
C TRP A 177 -2.77 -3.62 -5.77
N THR A 178 -1.69 -2.91 -6.06
CA THR A 178 -0.38 -3.53 -6.33
C THR A 178 0.14 -4.26 -5.09
N CYS A 179 0.05 -3.65 -3.91
CA CYS A 179 0.54 -4.25 -2.67
C CYS A 179 -0.25 -5.50 -2.31
N TYR A 180 -1.59 -5.46 -2.41
CA TYR A 180 -2.45 -6.62 -2.17
C TYR A 180 -2.19 -7.74 -3.17
N LEU A 181 -2.07 -7.45 -4.47
CA LEU A 181 -1.75 -8.48 -5.45
C LEU A 181 -0.42 -9.15 -5.16
N VAL A 182 0.63 -8.36 -4.86
CA VAL A 182 1.95 -8.91 -4.49
C VAL A 182 1.84 -9.81 -3.26
N LEU A 183 1.16 -9.36 -2.20
CA LEU A 183 0.98 -10.15 -0.98
C LEU A 183 0.20 -11.44 -1.25
N MET A 184 -0.93 -11.37 -1.95
CA MET A 184 -1.76 -12.54 -2.22
C MET A 184 -1.05 -13.58 -3.11
N PHE A 185 -0.24 -13.15 -4.08
CA PHE A 185 0.60 -14.08 -4.84
C PHE A 185 1.72 -14.71 -4.00
N CYS A 186 2.25 -14.00 -2.99
CA CYS A 186 3.24 -14.55 -2.08
C CYS A 186 2.61 -15.56 -1.10
N TYR A 187 1.39 -15.30 -0.64
CA TYR A 187 0.68 -16.14 0.32
C TYR A 187 0.05 -17.39 -0.28
N ASP A 188 -0.20 -17.42 -1.59
CA ASP A 188 -0.72 -18.61 -2.25
C ASP A 188 0.34 -19.74 -2.22
N GLU A 189 0.00 -20.83 -1.53
CA GLU A 189 0.82 -22.04 -1.37
C GLU A 189 1.22 -22.68 -2.70
N ARG A 190 0.43 -22.48 -3.77
CA ARG A 190 0.76 -23.02 -5.10
C ARG A 190 1.91 -22.28 -5.77
N PHE A 191 2.16 -21.04 -5.38
CA PHE A 191 3.25 -20.22 -5.92
C PHE A 191 4.46 -20.20 -4.99
N PHE A 192 4.28 -19.73 -3.75
CA PHE A 192 5.36 -19.61 -2.77
C PHE A 192 4.94 -20.15 -1.41
N GLY A 193 3.86 -19.61 -0.84
CA GLY A 193 3.35 -19.96 0.50
C GLY A 193 3.82 -19.02 1.60
N ASP A 194 3.12 -19.07 2.73
CA ASP A 194 3.25 -18.11 3.83
C ASP A 194 4.64 -18.10 4.49
N HIS A 195 5.25 -19.28 4.69
CA HIS A 195 6.59 -19.40 5.30
C HIS A 195 7.74 -19.39 4.29
N HIS A 196 7.46 -19.10 3.01
CA HIS A 196 8.51 -19.13 1.99
C HIS A 196 9.47 -17.93 2.15
N PRO A 197 10.79 -18.09 1.93
CA PRO A 197 11.76 -17.00 2.07
C PRO A 197 11.46 -15.79 1.17
N VAL A 198 10.77 -16.01 0.05
CA VAL A 198 10.33 -14.92 -0.86
C VAL A 198 9.29 -14.02 -0.20
N THR A 199 8.35 -14.58 0.54
CA THR A 199 7.31 -13.85 1.27
C THR A 199 7.95 -12.96 2.34
N LEU A 200 8.91 -13.51 3.09
CA LEU A 200 9.68 -12.73 4.06
C LEU A 200 10.53 -11.65 3.37
N LEU A 201 11.16 -11.96 2.24
CA LEU A 201 11.95 -10.99 1.47
C LEU A 201 11.08 -9.82 0.99
N VAL A 202 9.85 -10.08 0.55
CA VAL A 202 8.88 -9.02 0.18
C VAL A 202 8.57 -8.13 1.39
N GLY A 203 8.31 -8.72 2.56
CA GLY A 203 8.15 -7.98 3.82
C GLY A 203 9.37 -7.13 4.15
N MET A 204 10.58 -7.68 4.05
CA MET A 204 11.83 -6.94 4.30
C MET A 204 12.04 -5.82 3.29
N LEU A 205 11.76 -6.04 2.00
CA LEU A 205 11.83 -4.98 0.99
C LEU A 205 10.86 -3.84 1.29
N GLY A 206 9.65 -4.16 1.80
CA GLY A 206 8.71 -3.17 2.31
C GLY A 206 9.29 -2.36 3.48
N LEU A 207 9.90 -3.05 4.45
CA LEU A 207 10.52 -2.40 5.62
C LEU A 207 11.67 -1.48 5.20
N ILE A 208 12.62 -1.98 4.41
CA ILE A 208 13.79 -1.24 3.92
C ILE A 208 13.32 -0.06 3.06
N GLY A 209 12.39 -0.31 2.14
CA GLY A 209 11.81 0.71 1.25
C GLY A 209 11.15 1.84 2.03
N SER A 210 10.38 1.51 3.07
CA SER A 210 9.73 2.51 3.91
C SER A 210 10.73 3.39 4.68
N ILE A 211 11.84 2.83 5.18
CA ILE A 211 12.92 3.60 5.84
C ILE A 211 13.55 4.60 4.85
N PHE A 212 13.89 4.17 3.64
CA PHE A 212 14.45 5.07 2.62
C PHE A 212 13.45 6.15 2.18
N MET A 213 12.18 5.80 2.05
CA MET A 213 11.13 6.75 1.71
C MET A 213 10.88 7.74 2.85
N PHE A 214 10.95 7.31 4.11
CA PHE A 214 10.88 8.18 5.27
C PHE A 214 12.05 9.17 5.31
N ALA A 215 13.28 8.70 5.11
CA ALA A 215 14.46 9.56 5.03
C ALA A 215 14.35 10.61 3.91
N LYS A 216 13.69 10.24 2.80
CA LYS A 216 13.41 11.15 1.68
C LYS A 216 12.28 12.12 2.00
N LEU A 217 11.22 11.68 2.68
CA LEU A 217 10.09 12.49 3.13
C LEU A 217 10.58 13.68 3.97
N LEU A 218 11.53 13.46 4.87
CA LEU A 218 12.13 14.52 5.71
C LEU A 218 12.77 15.67 4.92
N ARG A 219 13.12 15.46 3.65
CA ARG A 219 13.78 16.44 2.78
C ARG A 219 12.78 17.23 1.90
N HIS A 220 11.50 16.89 1.90
CA HIS A 220 10.49 17.55 1.08
C HIS A 220 9.86 18.76 1.79
N ALA A 221 9.85 19.91 1.11
CA ALA A 221 9.37 21.17 1.69
C ALA A 221 7.87 21.44 1.47
N SER A 222 7.26 20.89 0.43
CA SER A 222 5.84 21.11 0.09
C SER A 222 4.91 20.16 0.84
N TRP A 223 3.82 20.69 1.38
CA TRP A 223 2.83 19.94 2.18
C TRP A 223 2.11 18.85 1.37
N ASP A 224 1.64 19.17 0.16
CA ASP A 224 0.99 18.21 -0.74
C ASP A 224 1.89 17.01 -1.05
N MET A 225 3.14 17.26 -1.44
CA MET A 225 4.11 16.22 -1.73
C MET A 225 4.49 15.42 -0.47
N SER A 226 4.56 16.09 0.69
CA SER A 226 4.79 15.45 1.99
C SER A 226 3.66 14.47 2.34
N LEU A 227 2.40 14.86 2.15
CA LEU A 227 1.26 13.96 2.37
C LEU A 227 1.30 12.75 1.44
N ARG A 228 1.62 12.97 0.16
CA ARG A 228 1.69 11.91 -0.84
C ARG A 228 2.82 10.91 -0.60
N PHE A 229 3.99 11.39 -0.20
CA PHE A 229 5.04 10.51 0.28
C PHE A 229 4.70 9.86 1.62
N GLY A 230 4.00 10.55 2.51
CA GLY A 230 3.58 10.06 3.81
C GLY A 230 2.72 8.81 3.67
N PHE A 231 1.61 8.88 2.92
CA PHE A 231 0.76 7.71 2.76
C PHE A 231 1.44 6.59 1.99
N ALA A 232 2.23 6.90 0.97
CA ALA A 232 2.98 5.91 0.21
C ALA A 232 3.99 5.15 1.11
N THR A 233 4.65 5.87 2.03
CA THR A 233 5.57 5.27 3.01
C THR A 233 4.83 4.35 3.97
N VAL A 234 3.64 4.76 4.43
CA VAL A 234 2.82 3.99 5.36
C VAL A 234 2.27 2.72 4.70
N ILE A 235 1.76 2.81 3.47
CA ILE A 235 1.27 1.64 2.72
C ILE A 235 2.39 0.60 2.52
N ILE A 236 3.59 1.04 2.14
CA ILE A 236 4.73 0.14 1.93
C ILE A 236 5.24 -0.44 3.26
N PHE A 237 5.24 0.37 4.33
CA PHE A 237 5.56 -0.13 5.67
C PHE A 237 4.57 -1.21 6.13
N TRP A 238 3.29 -1.05 5.79
CA TRP A 238 2.25 -2.02 6.14
C TRP A 238 2.49 -3.40 5.55
N ILE A 239 3.08 -3.51 4.35
CA ILE A 239 3.47 -4.81 3.76
C ILE A 239 4.35 -5.61 4.73
N ALA A 240 5.30 -4.95 5.39
CA ALA A 240 6.18 -5.60 6.36
C ALA A 240 5.39 -6.07 7.60
N VAL A 241 4.50 -5.22 8.11
CA VAL A 241 3.65 -5.53 9.27
C VAL A 241 2.75 -6.73 8.97
N GLU A 242 2.09 -6.73 7.80
CA GLU A 242 1.20 -7.80 7.36
C GLU A 242 1.94 -9.13 7.24
N VAL A 243 3.14 -9.15 6.64
CA VAL A 243 3.95 -10.37 6.52
C VAL A 243 4.40 -10.88 7.89
N PHE A 244 4.80 -10.00 8.80
CA PHE A 244 5.25 -10.40 10.15
C PHE A 244 4.11 -10.94 11.01
N ASP A 245 2.91 -10.36 10.89
CA ASP A 245 1.71 -10.83 11.58
C ASP A 245 1.27 -12.20 11.03
N ARG A 246 1.26 -12.33 9.70
CA ARG A 246 0.87 -13.55 8.97
C ARG A 246 1.69 -14.78 9.36
N ILE A 247 3.01 -14.62 9.53
CA ILE A 247 3.90 -15.72 9.93
C ILE A 247 4.00 -15.90 11.46
N HIS A 248 3.20 -15.14 12.23
CA HIS A 248 3.28 -15.06 13.69
C HIS A 248 4.71 -14.87 14.21
N LEU A 249 5.47 -13.99 13.55
CA LEU A 249 6.91 -13.84 13.80
C LEU A 249 7.21 -13.47 15.26
N PHE A 250 6.49 -12.51 15.83
CA PHE A 250 6.78 -12.01 17.18
C PHE A 250 6.46 -13.04 18.28
N PRO A 251 5.27 -13.67 18.31
CA PRO A 251 5.00 -14.79 19.23
C PRO A 251 5.96 -15.96 19.00
N GLY A 252 6.18 -16.35 17.74
CA GLY A 252 7.04 -17.47 17.37
C GLY A 252 8.50 -17.30 17.79
N LEU A 253 9.06 -16.09 17.67
CA LEU A 253 10.40 -15.76 18.15
C LEU A 253 10.52 -15.82 19.68
N TRP A 254 9.45 -15.47 20.39
CA TRP A 254 9.44 -15.46 21.85
C TRP A 254 9.33 -16.88 22.43
N GLU A 255 8.52 -17.73 21.80
CA GLU A 255 8.28 -19.10 22.27
C GLU A 255 9.36 -20.09 21.82
N ASN A 256 9.87 -19.98 20.59
CA ASN A 256 10.91 -20.87 20.08
C ASN A 256 11.92 -20.16 19.16
N PRO A 257 12.89 -19.41 19.74
CA PRO A 257 13.89 -18.69 18.96
C PRO A 257 14.80 -19.62 18.12
N GLY A 258 14.86 -20.92 18.45
CA GLY A 258 15.63 -21.92 17.70
C GLY A 258 14.95 -22.41 16.42
N GLY A 259 13.64 -22.24 16.28
CA GLY A 259 12.87 -22.65 15.10
C GLY A 259 12.96 -21.66 13.93
N TYR A 260 13.08 -20.36 14.23
CA TYR A 260 13.01 -19.26 13.25
C TYR A 260 14.39 -18.79 12.75
N LYS A 261 15.35 -19.72 12.57
CA LYS A 261 16.74 -19.37 12.24
C LYS A 261 16.88 -18.69 10.88
N GLN A 262 16.07 -19.07 9.90
CA GLN A 262 16.12 -18.51 8.56
C GLN A 262 15.54 -17.09 8.54
N GLU A 263 14.47 -16.88 9.29
CA GLU A 263 13.79 -15.61 9.46
C GLU A 263 14.68 -14.61 10.21
N LEU A 264 15.30 -15.04 11.31
CA LEU A 264 16.30 -14.25 12.04
C LEU A 264 17.49 -13.87 11.17
N PHE A 265 17.99 -14.80 10.35
CA PHE A 265 19.10 -14.52 9.43
C PHE A 265 18.71 -13.48 8.37
N LEU A 266 17.54 -13.63 7.74
CA LEU A 266 17.04 -12.69 6.74
C LEU A 266 16.77 -11.29 7.33
N ILE A 267 16.22 -11.23 8.53
CA ILE A 267 16.02 -9.96 9.25
C ILE A 267 17.38 -9.32 9.56
N ALA A 268 18.32 -10.06 10.12
CA ALA A 268 19.67 -9.56 10.41
C ALA A 268 20.38 -9.07 9.15
N ALA A 269 20.32 -9.84 8.05
CA ALA A 269 20.91 -9.47 6.76
C ALA A 269 20.28 -8.18 6.21
N SER A 270 18.97 -8.00 6.32
CA SER A 270 18.27 -6.79 5.87
C SER A 270 18.66 -5.54 6.67
N ILE A 271 18.89 -5.68 7.99
CA ILE A 271 19.31 -4.59 8.88
C ILE A 271 20.73 -4.17 8.52
N ILE A 272 21.63 -5.16 8.37
CA ILE A 272 23.01 -4.92 7.95
C ILE A 272 23.03 -4.24 6.57
N PHE A 273 22.27 -4.74 5.60
CA PHE A 273 22.16 -4.16 4.27
C PHE A 273 21.68 -2.70 4.31
N THR A 274 20.64 -2.41 5.09
CA THR A 274 20.12 -1.05 5.27
C THR A 274 21.16 -0.13 5.90
N GLY A 275 21.86 -0.60 6.94
CA GLY A 275 22.96 0.12 7.57
C GLY A 275 24.09 0.43 6.59
N CYS A 276 24.55 -0.58 5.84
CA CYS A 276 25.58 -0.44 4.81
C CYS A 276 25.16 0.55 3.71
N CYS A 277 23.93 0.47 3.22
CA CYS A 277 23.43 1.40 2.20
C CYS A 277 23.33 2.84 2.73
N LEU A 278 22.90 3.05 3.98
CA LEU A 278 22.84 4.38 4.59
C LEU A 278 24.24 4.97 4.79
N VAL A 279 25.20 4.16 5.25
CA VAL A 279 26.61 4.55 5.41
C VAL A 279 27.24 4.86 4.06
N TYR A 280 27.06 4.00 3.06
CA TYR A 280 27.56 4.23 1.71
C TYR A 280 26.99 5.52 1.10
N ASN A 281 25.69 5.77 1.26
CA ASN A 281 25.07 6.97 0.72
C ASN A 281 25.55 8.24 1.43
N ASN A 282 25.79 8.18 2.75
CA ASN A 282 26.41 9.29 3.49
C ASN A 282 27.88 9.52 3.08
N LEU A 283 28.66 8.45 2.88
CA LEU A 283 30.05 8.53 2.41
C LEU A 283 30.14 9.09 0.99
N PHE A 284 29.24 8.68 0.10
CA PHE A 284 29.17 9.18 -1.27
C PHE A 284 28.78 10.65 -1.34
N VAL A 285 27.89 11.09 -0.43
CA VAL A 285 27.52 12.51 -0.26
C VAL A 285 28.66 13.35 0.31
N LEU A 286 29.52 12.76 1.16
CA LEU A 286 30.74 13.43 1.66
C LEU A 286 31.84 13.52 0.60
N LYS A 287 31.94 12.53 -0.31
CA LYS A 287 32.95 12.50 -1.39
C LYS A 287 32.62 13.42 -2.58
N ASN A 288 31.34 13.76 -2.76
CA ASN A 288 30.87 14.69 -3.81
C ASN A 288 30.59 16.12 -3.27
N LYS A 289 31.30 16.51 -2.22
CA LYS A 289 31.28 17.84 -1.63
C LYS A 289 32.68 18.42 -1.68
#